data_AF-A0A3N2PC73-F1
#
_entry.id   AF-A0A3N2PC73-F1
#
_cell.length_a   1.000
_cell.length_b   1.000
_cell.length_c   1.000
_cell.angle_alpha   90.00
_cell.angle_beta   90.00
_cell.angle_gamma   90.00
#
_symmetry.space_group_name_H-M   'P 1'
#
loop_
_entity.id
_entity.type
_entity.pdbx_description
1 polymer ?
#
loop_
_entity_poly.entity_id
_entity_poly.type
_entity_poly.pdbx_seq_one_letter_code
_entity_poly.pdbx_strand_id
1 'polypeptide(L)'
;MSGRLGRLVGTLVGVALLLLAFPGTAHACELVYQQGMIPQPAGCSSGTATAAALTVTAAVAIGVVTLTVAGYLSGAMSRSEFRAVLAALLPAPPATVGLHSRRTAITNQEVLRQGIGLPRTMETVLHHAELAGIDLQDVDVEIVEDTDTLRYFDFMGACARTDDLGIQLGPAAFVDAETLVRTLGHESIHVQQWRDNRVNSNVVALEEEAYAAEDGFVERWQRAAEEERERATGG
;
A
#
# COMPACT_ATOMS: atom_id res chain seq x y z
N MET A 1 -17.91 -9.70 -16.87
CA MET A 1 -16.91 -8.60 -16.83
C MET A 1 -15.68 -8.85 -17.72
N SER A 2 -15.53 -10.01 -18.39
CA SER A 2 -14.33 -10.36 -19.19
C SER A 2 -14.14 -9.60 -20.52
N GLY A 3 -15.09 -8.77 -20.96
CA GLY A 3 -15.02 -8.10 -22.27
C GLY A 3 -14.23 -6.78 -22.29
N ARG A 4 -14.07 -6.09 -21.15
CA ARG A 4 -13.38 -4.79 -21.09
C ARG A 4 -11.87 -4.95 -21.01
N LEU A 5 -11.39 -5.92 -20.25
CA LEU A 5 -9.96 -6.21 -20.10
C LEU A 5 -9.32 -6.60 -21.45
N GLY A 6 -10.02 -7.43 -22.25
CA GLY A 6 -9.53 -7.84 -23.58
C GLY A 6 -9.39 -6.68 -24.58
N ARG A 7 -10.27 -5.67 -24.51
CA ARG A 7 -10.16 -4.48 -25.37
C ARG A 7 -9.02 -3.56 -24.93
N LEU A 8 -8.78 -3.44 -23.63
CA LEU A 8 -7.69 -2.63 -23.10
C LEU A 8 -6.32 -3.22 -23.47
N VAL A 9 -6.17 -4.55 -23.29
CA VAL A 9 -4.96 -5.28 -23.68
C VAL A 9 -4.73 -5.19 -25.19
N GLY A 10 -5.76 -5.35 -26.02
CA GLY A 10 -5.64 -5.21 -27.47
C GLY A 10 -5.21 -3.81 -27.92
N THR A 11 -5.69 -2.76 -27.25
CA THR A 11 -5.32 -1.37 -27.56
C THR A 11 -3.87 -1.07 -27.15
N LEU A 12 -3.45 -1.55 -25.98
CA LEU A 12 -2.07 -1.40 -25.49
C LEU A 12 -1.06 -2.10 -26.40
N VAL A 13 -1.37 -3.32 -26.84
CA VAL A 13 -0.54 -4.07 -27.80
C VAL A 13 -0.47 -3.34 -29.16
N GLY A 14 -1.58 -2.77 -29.63
CA GLY A 14 -1.63 -1.98 -30.86
C GLY A 14 -0.77 -0.71 -30.81
N VAL A 15 -0.80 0.03 -29.70
CA VAL A 15 0.00 1.25 -29.53
C VAL A 15 1.49 0.92 -29.39
N ALA A 16 1.84 -0.14 -28.67
CA ALA A 16 3.22 -0.61 -28.58
C ALA A 16 3.79 -1.01 -29.95
N LEU A 17 3.00 -1.73 -30.77
CA LEU A 17 3.38 -2.08 -32.15
C LEU A 17 3.50 -0.85 -33.06
N LEU A 18 2.66 0.16 -32.88
CA LEU A 18 2.73 1.41 -33.66
C LEU A 18 3.99 2.23 -33.32
N LEU A 19 4.38 2.27 -32.05
CA LEU A 19 5.60 2.98 -31.60
C LEU A 19 6.88 2.30 -32.09
N LEU A 20 6.85 0.98 -32.33
CA LEU A 20 7.95 0.24 -32.94
C LEU A 20 8.13 0.49 -34.45
N ALA A 21 7.16 1.14 -35.11
CA ALA A 21 7.21 1.44 -36.55
C ALA A 21 7.90 2.78 -36.89
N PHE A 22 8.31 3.58 -35.91
CA PHE A 22 8.97 4.87 -36.16
C PHE A 22 10.50 4.74 -36.13
N PRO A 23 11.21 5.02 -37.25
CA PRO A 23 12.66 4.82 -37.37
C PRO A 23 13.54 5.84 -36.62
N GLY A 24 12.99 6.61 -35.67
CA GLY A 24 13.66 7.72 -34.98
C GLY A 24 14.32 7.39 -33.63
N THR A 25 14.18 6.18 -33.10
CA THR A 25 14.62 5.83 -31.73
C THR A 25 16.09 5.43 -31.59
N ALA A 26 16.83 5.32 -32.70
CA ALA A 26 18.22 4.88 -32.69
C ALA A 26 19.19 5.86 -32.01
N HIS A 27 18.85 7.15 -31.88
CA HIS A 27 19.75 8.17 -31.28
C HIS A 27 19.67 8.30 -29.76
N ALA A 28 18.63 7.78 -29.09
CA ALA A 28 18.51 7.89 -27.64
C ALA A 28 19.33 6.84 -26.88
N CYS A 29 19.69 5.73 -27.53
CA CYS A 29 20.31 4.59 -26.85
C CYS A 29 21.82 4.73 -26.61
N GLU A 30 22.50 5.59 -27.38
CA GLU A 30 23.95 5.80 -27.27
C GLU A 30 24.36 6.56 -26.00
N LEU A 31 23.45 7.38 -25.46
CA LEU A 31 23.67 8.17 -24.24
C LEU A 31 23.65 7.33 -22.94
N VAL A 32 22.88 6.25 -22.90
CA VAL A 32 22.77 5.38 -21.71
C VAL A 32 23.98 4.43 -21.59
N TYR A 33 24.57 4.04 -22.72
CA TYR A 33 25.72 3.13 -22.73
C TYR A 33 27.02 3.82 -22.30
N GLN A 34 27.19 5.12 -22.60
CA GLN A 34 28.38 5.88 -22.18
C GLN A 34 28.44 6.18 -20.67
N GLN A 35 27.34 6.02 -19.92
CA GLN A 35 27.31 6.29 -18.48
C GLN A 35 27.68 5.10 -17.58
N GLY A 36 28.08 3.96 -18.16
CA GLY A 36 28.78 2.89 -17.41
C GLY A 36 27.97 2.11 -16.36
N MET A 37 26.63 2.15 -16.42
CA MET A 37 25.78 1.56 -15.37
C MET A 37 25.49 0.06 -15.50
N ILE A 38 25.99 -0.66 -16.52
CA ILE A 38 25.75 -2.11 -16.68
C ILE A 38 27.02 -2.83 -17.20
N PRO A 39 27.49 -3.90 -16.53
CA PRO A 39 28.65 -4.67 -16.98
C PRO A 39 28.34 -5.48 -18.25
N GLN A 40 29.27 -5.48 -19.21
CA GLN A 40 29.18 -6.29 -20.43
C GLN A 40 29.35 -7.79 -20.11
N PRO A 41 28.46 -8.67 -20.61
CA PRO A 41 28.67 -10.11 -20.53
C PRO A 41 29.82 -10.53 -21.46
N ALA A 42 30.77 -11.28 -20.91
CA ALA A 42 31.91 -11.80 -21.66
C ALA A 42 31.44 -12.86 -22.68
N GLY A 43 31.57 -12.56 -23.99
CA GLY A 43 31.48 -13.57 -25.05
C GLY A 43 30.65 -13.26 -26.29
N CYS A 44 30.01 -12.09 -26.42
CA CYS A 44 29.16 -11.79 -27.59
C CYS A 44 29.81 -10.80 -28.56
N SER A 45 30.34 -11.29 -29.68
CA SER A 45 30.73 -10.49 -30.85
C SER A 45 29.60 -10.45 -31.89
N SER A 46 28.58 -9.61 -31.64
CA SER A 46 27.61 -9.14 -32.65
C SER A 46 26.70 -8.05 -32.07
N GLY A 47 27.21 -6.81 -32.04
CA GLY A 47 26.68 -5.65 -31.31
C GLY A 47 25.40 -5.00 -31.83
N THR A 48 24.58 -5.64 -32.66
CA THR A 48 23.36 -5.02 -33.22
C THR A 48 22.04 -5.65 -32.74
N ALA A 49 22.02 -6.95 -32.41
CA ALA A 49 20.79 -7.63 -32.00
C ALA A 49 20.40 -7.34 -30.54
N THR A 50 21.36 -7.15 -29.64
CA THR A 50 21.14 -6.88 -28.22
C THR A 50 20.65 -5.45 -27.94
N ALA A 51 21.09 -4.47 -28.73
CA ALA A 51 20.66 -3.07 -28.57
C ALA A 51 19.20 -2.84 -29.00
N ALA A 52 18.74 -3.54 -30.04
CA ALA A 52 17.36 -3.45 -30.52
C ALA A 52 16.36 -4.10 -29.53
N ALA A 53 16.76 -5.20 -28.89
CA ALA A 53 15.92 -5.85 -27.87
C ALA A 53 15.74 -4.95 -26.63
N LEU A 54 16.81 -4.30 -26.15
CA LEU A 54 16.72 -3.39 -24.99
C LEU A 54 15.86 -2.14 -25.26
N THR A 55 15.92 -1.56 -26.45
CA THR A 55 15.13 -0.37 -26.81
C THR A 55 13.63 -0.67 -26.88
N VAL A 56 13.26 -1.83 -27.43
CA VAL A 56 11.86 -2.28 -27.48
C VAL A 56 11.30 -2.46 -26.05
N THR A 57 12.05 -3.11 -25.16
CA THR A 57 11.61 -3.31 -23.77
C THR A 57 11.43 -1.99 -23.01
N ALA A 58 12.37 -1.05 -23.17
CA ALA A 58 12.27 0.26 -22.53
C ALA A 58 11.08 1.09 -23.04
N ALA A 59 10.85 1.11 -24.37
CA ALA A 59 9.74 1.85 -24.96
C ALA A 59 8.37 1.28 -24.54
N VAL A 60 8.24 -0.05 -24.46
CA VAL A 60 7.03 -0.70 -23.95
C VAL A 60 6.82 -0.37 -22.47
N ALA A 61 7.86 -0.45 -21.64
CA ALA A 61 7.76 -0.11 -20.21
C ALA A 61 7.30 1.34 -20.01
N ILE A 62 7.90 2.30 -20.73
CA ILE A 62 7.50 3.72 -20.68
C ILE A 62 6.05 3.90 -21.14
N GLY A 63 5.66 3.25 -22.24
CA GLY A 63 4.29 3.33 -22.76
C GLY A 63 3.25 2.82 -21.77
N VAL A 64 3.51 1.67 -21.14
CA VAL A 64 2.60 1.11 -20.13
C VAL A 64 2.56 1.99 -18.87
N VAL A 65 3.69 2.47 -18.36
CA VAL A 65 3.71 3.37 -17.19
C VAL A 65 2.91 4.65 -17.47
N THR A 66 3.10 5.27 -18.64
CA THR A 66 2.40 6.50 -19.02
C THR A 66 0.88 6.32 -19.08
N LEU A 67 0.41 5.21 -19.67
CA LEU A 67 -1.03 4.91 -19.76
C LEU A 67 -1.64 4.57 -18.41
N THR A 68 -0.90 3.88 -17.54
CA THR A 68 -1.32 3.54 -16.18
C THR A 68 -1.47 4.79 -15.32
N VAL A 69 -0.50 5.72 -15.37
CA VAL A 69 -0.57 7.01 -14.68
C VAL A 69 -1.73 7.86 -15.21
N ALA A 70 -1.91 7.93 -16.52
CA ALA A 70 -3.04 8.65 -17.12
C ALA A 70 -4.40 8.05 -16.70
N GLY A 71 -4.51 6.73 -16.61
CA GLY A 71 -5.70 6.03 -16.13
C GLY A 71 -6.03 6.35 -14.66
N TYR A 72 -5.02 6.36 -13.80
CA TYR A 72 -5.18 6.73 -12.40
C TYR A 72 -5.57 8.20 -12.23
N LEU A 73 -4.86 9.13 -12.88
CA LEU A 73 -5.15 10.57 -12.79
C LEU A 73 -6.52 10.95 -13.35
N SER A 74 -7.03 10.20 -14.34
CA SER A 74 -8.37 10.42 -14.90
C SER A 74 -9.49 9.75 -14.09
N GLY A 75 -9.16 9.02 -13.02
CA GLY A 75 -10.13 8.23 -12.23
C GLY A 75 -10.68 7.00 -12.98
N ALA A 76 -10.12 6.67 -14.14
CA ALA A 76 -10.51 5.50 -14.94
C ALA A 76 -10.01 4.18 -14.34
N MET A 77 -9.08 4.25 -13.37
CA MET A 77 -8.47 3.14 -12.68
C MET A 77 -8.56 3.37 -11.17
N SER A 78 -8.94 2.34 -10.42
CA SER A 78 -8.90 2.42 -8.96
C SER A 78 -7.46 2.49 -8.47
N ARG A 79 -7.25 2.95 -7.23
CA ARG A 79 -5.93 2.95 -6.58
C ARG A 79 -5.34 1.54 -6.48
N SER A 80 -6.17 0.53 -6.22
CA SER A 80 -5.75 -0.87 -6.15
C SER A 80 -5.36 -1.44 -7.52
N GLU A 81 -6.09 -1.10 -8.58
CA GLU A 81 -5.72 -1.47 -9.95
C GLU A 81 -4.41 -0.81 -10.38
N PHE A 82 -4.23 0.47 -10.06
CA PHE A 82 -2.98 1.20 -10.32
C PHE A 82 -1.79 0.56 -9.61
N ARG A 83 -1.96 0.17 -8.34
CA ARG A 83 -0.95 -0.57 -7.58
C ARG A 83 -0.61 -1.91 -8.21
N ALA A 84 -1.62 -2.69 -8.59
CA ALA A 84 -1.40 -4.00 -9.21
C ALA A 84 -0.57 -3.88 -10.50
N VAL A 85 -0.84 -2.86 -11.32
CA VAL A 85 -0.08 -2.60 -12.54
C VAL A 85 1.34 -2.12 -12.23
N LEU A 86 1.54 -1.22 -11.27
CA LEU A 86 2.87 -0.80 -10.84
C LEU A 86 3.70 -1.96 -10.28
N ALA A 87 3.11 -2.82 -9.45
CA ALA A 87 3.77 -3.99 -8.88
C ALA A 87 4.20 -5.00 -9.94
N ALA A 88 3.46 -5.10 -11.06
CA ALA A 88 3.83 -5.96 -12.18
C ALA A 88 4.95 -5.38 -13.06
N LEU A 89 5.10 -4.05 -13.09
CA LEU A 89 6.05 -3.34 -13.96
C LEU A 89 7.37 -3.01 -13.27
N LEU A 90 7.33 -2.77 -11.96
CA LEU A 90 8.48 -2.38 -11.18
C LEU A 90 9.07 -3.61 -10.49
N PRO A 91 10.41 -3.73 -10.40
CA PRO A 91 11.02 -4.74 -9.55
C PRO A 91 10.48 -4.58 -8.12
N ALA A 92 10.20 -5.70 -7.45
CA ALA A 92 9.72 -5.68 -6.08
C ALA A 92 10.63 -4.77 -5.24
N PRO A 93 10.07 -3.79 -4.49
CA PRO A 93 10.88 -2.97 -3.61
C PRO A 93 11.66 -3.88 -2.66
N PRO A 94 12.88 -3.47 -2.24
CA PRO A 94 13.57 -4.20 -1.18
C PRO A 94 12.61 -4.34 0.00
N ALA A 95 12.60 -5.51 0.66
CA ALA A 95 11.67 -5.81 1.74
C ALA A 95 11.57 -4.63 2.71
N THR A 96 10.46 -3.90 2.64
CA THR A 96 10.21 -2.74 3.47
C THR A 96 10.07 -3.20 4.91
N VAL A 97 10.63 -2.44 5.83
CA VAL A 97 10.45 -2.66 7.26
C VAL A 97 8.98 -2.43 7.56
N GLY A 98 8.24 -3.51 7.82
CA GLY A 98 6.88 -3.45 8.33
C GLY A 98 6.91 -3.16 9.82
N LEU A 99 6.14 -2.15 10.24
CA LEU A 99 5.87 -1.85 11.64
C LEU A 99 4.50 -2.45 12.01
N HIS A 100 4.37 -2.99 13.22
CA HIS A 100 3.28 -3.91 13.58
C HIS A 100 2.74 -3.67 15.00
N SER A 101 1.46 -3.30 15.11
CA SER A 101 0.75 -3.34 16.39
C SER A 101 0.47 -4.79 16.83
N ARG A 102 0.86 -5.12 18.07
CA ARG A 102 0.64 -6.43 18.72
C ARG A 102 -0.52 -6.35 19.71
N ARG A 103 -1.25 -7.48 19.79
CA ARG A 103 -2.15 -7.97 20.86
C ARG A 103 -3.64 -7.98 20.51
N THR A 104 -4.08 -9.18 20.18
CA THR A 104 -5.38 -9.72 20.61
C THR A 104 -5.17 -11.17 21.03
N ALA A 105 -5.96 -11.68 21.98
CA ALA A 105 -5.92 -13.12 22.34
C ALA A 105 -6.46 -14.02 21.21
N ILE A 106 -7.15 -13.41 20.25
CA ILE A 106 -7.87 -14.05 19.14
C ILE A 106 -7.19 -13.63 17.83
N THR A 107 -6.93 -14.59 16.93
CA THR A 107 -6.25 -14.32 15.64
C THR A 107 -7.19 -13.64 14.63
N ASN A 108 -6.64 -13.03 13.58
CA ASN A 108 -7.40 -12.41 12.51
C ASN A 108 -8.33 -13.41 11.81
N GLN A 109 -7.82 -14.61 11.50
CA GLN A 109 -8.68 -15.65 10.92
C GLN A 109 -9.82 -16.04 11.83
N GLU A 110 -9.58 -16.06 13.15
CA GLU A 110 -10.60 -16.44 14.12
C GLU A 110 -11.69 -15.38 14.22
N VAL A 111 -11.32 -14.10 14.31
CA VAL A 111 -12.29 -12.99 14.30
C VAL A 111 -13.10 -12.98 13.00
N LEU A 112 -12.44 -13.18 11.85
CA LEU A 112 -13.11 -13.24 10.55
C LEU A 112 -14.12 -14.40 10.49
N ARG A 113 -13.68 -15.61 10.89
CA ARG A 113 -14.48 -16.83 10.83
C ARG A 113 -15.69 -16.79 11.76
N GLN A 114 -15.52 -16.24 12.97
CA GLN A 114 -16.61 -16.14 13.94
C GLN A 114 -17.52 -14.93 13.69
N GLY A 115 -17.07 -13.94 12.93
CA GLY A 115 -17.81 -12.70 12.73
C GLY A 115 -17.96 -11.88 14.01
N ILE A 116 -16.97 -11.97 14.91
CA ILE A 116 -16.96 -11.24 16.19
C ILE A 116 -16.50 -9.80 15.98
N GLY A 117 -17.00 -8.91 16.83
CA GLY A 117 -16.47 -7.56 17.01
C GLY A 117 -17.31 -6.49 16.34
N LEU A 118 -16.66 -5.36 16.09
CA LEU A 118 -17.24 -4.21 15.42
C LEU A 118 -17.47 -4.50 13.92
N PRO A 119 -18.41 -3.79 13.28
CA PRO A 119 -18.53 -3.82 11.82
C PRO A 119 -17.21 -3.40 11.16
N ARG A 120 -16.68 -4.26 10.29
CA ARG A 120 -15.45 -4.01 9.51
C ARG A 120 -15.73 -3.09 8.32
N THR A 121 -16.06 -1.84 8.60
CA THR A 121 -16.38 -0.82 7.60
C THR A 121 -15.51 0.41 7.79
N MET A 122 -15.32 1.17 6.71
CA MET A 122 -14.60 2.44 6.78
C MET A 122 -15.32 3.45 7.68
N GLU A 123 -16.65 3.39 7.76
CA GLU A 123 -17.44 4.22 8.68
C GLU A 123 -17.06 3.96 10.15
N THR A 124 -16.94 2.70 10.56
CA THR A 124 -16.45 2.33 11.91
C THR A 124 -15.05 2.89 12.16
N VAL A 125 -14.13 2.74 11.21
CA VAL A 125 -12.77 3.25 11.32
C VAL A 125 -12.75 4.76 11.52
N LEU A 126 -13.47 5.50 10.66
CA LEU A 126 -13.51 6.96 10.70
C LEU A 126 -14.16 7.48 11.98
N HIS A 127 -15.26 6.85 12.42
CA HIS A 127 -15.94 7.22 13.66
C HIS A 127 -15.01 7.10 14.88
N HIS A 128 -14.31 5.97 15.02
CA HIS A 128 -13.39 5.77 16.14
C HIS A 128 -12.13 6.63 16.04
N ALA A 129 -11.62 6.87 14.83
CA ALA A 129 -10.51 7.79 14.60
C ALA A 129 -10.86 9.23 15.00
N GLU A 130 -12.05 9.72 14.61
CA GLU A 130 -12.53 11.06 14.94
C GLU A 130 -12.63 11.26 16.45
N LEU A 131 -13.28 10.33 17.15
CA LEU A 131 -13.39 10.39 18.62
C LEU A 131 -12.02 10.36 19.34
N ALA A 132 -11.04 9.64 18.78
CA ALA A 132 -9.68 9.57 19.32
C ALA A 132 -8.81 10.78 18.96
N GLY A 133 -9.28 11.67 18.06
CA GLY A 133 -8.51 12.77 17.50
C GLY A 133 -7.37 12.30 16.60
N ILE A 134 -7.56 11.19 15.87
CA ILE A 134 -6.60 10.63 14.92
C ILE A 134 -6.91 11.20 13.53
N ASP A 135 -5.92 11.87 12.92
CA ASP A 135 -6.06 12.39 11.57
C ASP A 135 -5.65 11.35 10.52
N LEU A 136 -6.64 10.81 9.82
CA LEU A 136 -6.45 9.88 8.71
C LEU A 136 -6.55 10.57 7.33
N GLN A 137 -6.55 11.91 7.28
CA GLN A 137 -6.52 12.63 6.01
C GLN A 137 -5.25 12.28 5.24
N ASP A 138 -5.45 11.99 3.94
CA ASP A 138 -4.41 11.56 3.00
C ASP A 138 -3.70 10.25 3.38
N VAL A 139 -4.25 9.47 4.30
CA VAL A 139 -3.78 8.12 4.63
C VAL A 139 -4.63 7.11 3.88
N ASP A 140 -3.97 6.19 3.16
CA ASP A 140 -4.69 5.05 2.59
C ASP A 140 -4.97 4.04 3.70
N VAL A 141 -6.23 3.73 3.93
CA VAL A 141 -6.62 2.72 4.92
C VAL A 141 -7.35 1.59 4.20
N GLU A 142 -6.83 0.39 4.34
CA GLU A 142 -7.39 -0.83 3.76
C GLU A 142 -7.83 -1.79 4.88
N ILE A 143 -9.04 -2.30 4.78
CA ILE A 143 -9.52 -3.39 5.63
C ILE A 143 -9.27 -4.69 4.88
N VAL A 144 -8.32 -5.47 5.39
CA VAL A 144 -7.85 -6.68 4.74
C VAL A 144 -8.71 -7.88 5.15
N GLU A 145 -9.21 -8.62 4.17
CA GLU A 145 -9.96 -9.87 4.40
C GLU A 145 -9.41 -11.06 3.60
N ASP A 146 -8.34 -10.88 2.83
CA ASP A 146 -7.75 -11.96 2.03
C ASP A 146 -6.98 -12.96 2.91
N THR A 147 -7.12 -14.24 2.61
CA THR A 147 -6.62 -15.31 3.51
C THR A 147 -5.10 -15.32 3.65
N ASP A 148 -4.34 -14.95 2.62
CA ASP A 148 -2.88 -15.05 2.64
C ASP A 148 -2.27 -13.91 3.46
N THR A 149 -2.78 -12.68 3.33
CA THR A 149 -2.36 -11.56 4.19
C THR A 149 -2.78 -11.79 5.64
N LEU A 150 -3.97 -12.34 5.88
CA LEU A 150 -4.38 -12.66 7.25
C LEU A 150 -3.51 -13.76 7.90
N ARG A 151 -3.07 -14.76 7.14
CA ARG A 151 -2.08 -15.74 7.61
C ARG A 151 -0.76 -15.08 7.99
N TYR A 152 -0.32 -14.12 7.18
CA TYR A 152 0.89 -13.36 7.46
C TYR A 152 0.75 -12.52 8.73
N PHE A 153 -0.37 -11.81 8.90
CA PHE A 153 -0.66 -11.06 10.13
C PHE A 153 -0.69 -11.95 11.36
N ASP A 154 -1.36 -13.10 11.27
CA ASP A 154 -1.42 -14.08 12.37
C ASP A 154 -0.05 -14.68 12.70
N PHE A 155 0.77 -14.96 11.69
CA PHE A 155 2.15 -15.42 11.89
C PHE A 155 3.03 -14.37 12.59
N MET A 156 2.86 -13.09 12.24
CA MET A 156 3.56 -11.97 12.87
C MET A 156 2.97 -11.59 14.24
N GLY A 157 1.78 -12.09 14.59
CA GLY A 157 1.04 -11.69 15.79
C GLY A 157 0.53 -10.25 15.72
N ALA A 158 0.25 -9.75 14.51
CA ALA A 158 -0.16 -8.39 14.24
C ALA A 158 -1.65 -8.28 13.95
N CYS A 159 -2.30 -7.19 14.38
CA CYS A 159 -3.66 -6.85 13.99
C CYS A 159 -3.71 -5.78 12.88
N ALA A 160 -2.61 -5.08 12.64
CA ALA A 160 -2.45 -4.11 11.58
C ALA A 160 -0.98 -4.00 11.14
N ARG A 161 -0.77 -3.28 10.04
CA ARG A 161 0.56 -2.92 9.52
C ARG A 161 0.50 -1.55 8.87
N THR A 162 1.54 -0.75 9.07
CA THR A 162 1.82 0.44 8.27
C THR A 162 3.04 0.24 7.38
N ASP A 163 2.92 0.62 6.11
CA ASP A 163 4.03 0.71 5.16
C ASP A 163 3.91 1.98 4.29
N ASP A 164 4.74 2.08 3.25
CA ASP A 164 4.75 3.21 2.31
C ASP A 164 3.44 3.34 1.50
N LEU A 165 2.59 2.32 1.54
CA LEU A 165 1.31 2.30 0.87
C LEU A 165 0.16 2.76 1.79
N GLY A 166 0.32 2.71 3.10
CA GLY A 166 -0.67 3.16 4.07
C GLY A 166 -0.87 2.18 5.21
N ILE A 167 -2.08 2.20 5.80
CA ILE A 167 -2.48 1.35 6.91
C ILE A 167 -3.30 0.18 6.37
N GLN A 168 -2.91 -1.03 6.74
CA GLN A 168 -3.66 -2.26 6.49
C GLN A 168 -4.17 -2.80 7.83
N LEU A 169 -5.50 -2.87 7.99
CA LEU A 169 -6.18 -3.33 9.21
C LEU A 169 -6.70 -4.75 8.99
N GLY A 170 -6.29 -5.67 9.86
CA GLY A 170 -6.83 -7.02 9.91
C GLY A 170 -8.09 -7.10 10.80
N PRO A 171 -8.89 -8.17 10.67
CA PRO A 171 -10.08 -8.40 11.49
C PRO A 171 -9.83 -8.34 12.99
N ALA A 172 -8.64 -8.71 13.47
CA ALA A 172 -8.30 -8.65 14.88
C ALA A 172 -8.35 -7.22 15.45
N ALA A 173 -8.08 -6.19 14.63
CA ALA A 173 -8.18 -4.80 15.05
C ALA A 173 -9.62 -4.39 15.41
N PHE A 174 -10.63 -5.13 14.94
CA PHE A 174 -12.05 -4.83 15.14
C PHE A 174 -12.69 -5.63 16.28
N VAL A 175 -11.93 -6.35 17.10
CA VAL A 175 -12.51 -7.19 18.16
C VAL A 175 -13.37 -6.39 19.14
N ASP A 176 -12.95 -5.17 19.47
CA ASP A 176 -13.69 -4.19 20.27
C ASP A 176 -13.19 -2.75 19.96
N ALA A 177 -13.90 -1.74 20.49
CA ALA A 177 -13.63 -0.34 20.22
C ALA A 177 -12.30 0.17 20.81
N GLU A 178 -11.91 -0.30 22.00
CA GLU A 178 -10.64 0.11 22.59
C GLU A 178 -9.47 -0.48 21.79
N THR A 179 -9.56 -1.76 21.41
CA THR A 179 -8.57 -2.42 20.55
C THR A 179 -8.43 -1.69 19.21
N LEU A 180 -9.54 -1.30 18.58
CA LEU A 180 -9.50 -0.54 17.33
C LEU A 180 -8.81 0.81 17.52
N VAL A 181 -9.16 1.56 18.56
CA VAL A 181 -8.58 2.88 18.85
C VAL A 181 -7.08 2.79 19.16
N ARG A 182 -6.65 1.81 19.96
CA ARG A 182 -5.23 1.55 20.24
C ARG A 182 -4.47 1.26 18.95
N THR A 183 -5.02 0.38 18.13
CA THR A 183 -4.44 0.02 16.83
C THR A 183 -4.33 1.25 15.93
N LEU A 184 -5.40 2.02 15.75
CA LEU A 184 -5.39 3.23 14.91
C LEU A 184 -4.40 4.28 15.45
N GLY A 185 -4.35 4.47 16.77
CA GLY A 185 -3.40 5.38 17.41
C GLY A 185 -1.95 4.96 17.14
N HIS A 186 -1.66 3.68 17.31
CA HIS A 186 -0.36 3.06 17.02
C HIS A 186 0.06 3.29 15.56
N GLU A 187 -0.79 2.91 14.60
CA GLU A 187 -0.50 3.04 13.18
C GLU A 187 -0.38 4.52 12.75
N SER A 188 -1.10 5.45 13.40
CA SER A 188 -0.98 6.89 13.13
C SER A 188 0.41 7.44 13.46
N ILE A 189 1.08 6.90 14.49
CA ILE A 189 2.47 7.24 14.81
C ILE A 189 3.40 6.75 13.71
N HIS A 190 3.19 5.55 13.16
CA HIS A 190 3.97 5.06 12.03
C HIS A 190 3.78 5.89 10.77
N VAL A 191 2.54 6.33 10.49
CA VAL A 191 2.27 7.27 9.39
C VAL A 191 3.06 8.57 9.59
N GLN A 192 3.09 9.11 10.81
CA GLN A 192 3.88 10.30 11.11
C GLN A 192 5.39 10.05 10.95
N GLN A 193 5.90 8.92 11.45
CA GLN A 193 7.30 8.53 11.28
C GLN A 193 7.69 8.41 9.79
N TRP A 194 6.80 7.90 8.93
CA TRP A 194 6.98 7.88 7.48
C TRP A 194 7.00 9.28 6.88
N ARG A 195 6.04 10.14 7.25
CA ARG A 195 5.95 11.54 6.79
C ARG A 195 7.20 12.35 7.18
N ASP A 196 7.75 12.08 8.36
CA ASP A 196 8.96 12.73 8.87
C ASP A 196 10.26 12.10 8.33
N ASN A 197 10.16 11.07 7.48
CA ASN A 197 11.30 10.29 6.99
C ASN A 197 12.20 9.74 8.13
N ARG A 198 11.56 9.35 9.24
CA ARG A 198 12.20 8.78 10.45
C ARG A 198 12.28 7.26 10.42
N VAL A 199 11.57 6.59 9.51
CA VAL A 199 11.60 5.12 9.39
C VAL A 199 13.01 4.66 9.00
N ASN A 200 13.60 3.84 9.86
CA ASN A 200 14.97 3.34 9.71
C ASN A 200 15.10 1.94 10.34
N SER A 201 16.31 1.39 10.38
CA SER A 201 16.54 0.03 10.90
C SER A 201 16.35 -0.12 12.42
N ASN A 202 16.21 0.96 13.17
CA ASN A 202 15.95 0.93 14.62
C ASN A 202 14.44 0.75 14.90
N VAL A 203 13.91 -0.41 14.50
CA VAL A 203 12.50 -0.76 14.65
C VAL A 203 12.04 -0.69 16.10
N VAL A 204 12.87 -1.10 17.04
CA VAL A 204 12.52 -1.13 18.47
C VAL A 204 12.14 0.25 18.98
N ALA A 205 12.92 1.29 18.67
CA ALA A 205 12.62 2.64 19.12
C ALA A 205 11.35 3.21 18.46
N LEU A 206 11.09 2.87 17.20
CA LEU A 206 9.90 3.32 16.47
C LEU A 206 8.62 2.68 17.04
N GLU A 207 8.69 1.40 17.37
CA GLU A 207 7.61 0.64 18.02
C GLU A 207 7.36 1.15 19.45
N GLU A 208 8.42 1.38 20.24
CA GLU A 208 8.29 1.94 21.60
C GLU A 208 7.60 3.31 21.61
N GLU A 209 7.92 4.18 20.64
CA GLU A 209 7.23 5.47 20.46
C GLU A 209 5.73 5.28 20.16
N ALA A 210 5.39 4.33 19.28
CA ALA A 210 4.00 4.05 18.93
C ALA A 210 3.20 3.50 20.12
N TYR A 211 3.75 2.50 20.84
CA TYR A 211 3.11 1.96 22.06
C TYR A 211 2.94 3.03 23.15
N ALA A 212 3.94 3.90 23.35
CA ALA A 212 3.87 4.95 24.35
C ALA A 212 2.77 5.99 24.07
N ALA A 213 2.35 6.13 22.82
CA ALA A 213 1.30 7.08 22.43
C ALA A 213 -0.13 6.53 22.59
N GLU A 214 -0.32 5.21 22.61
CA GLU A 214 -1.64 4.56 22.57
C GLU A 214 -2.60 5.05 23.66
N ASP A 215 -2.14 5.10 24.91
CA ASP A 215 -2.98 5.48 26.05
C ASP A 215 -3.56 6.89 25.89
N GLY A 216 -2.80 7.82 25.30
CA GLY A 216 -3.27 9.17 25.03
C GLY A 216 -4.42 9.22 24.00
N PHE A 217 -4.42 8.32 23.01
CA PHE A 217 -5.54 8.20 22.06
C PHE A 217 -6.77 7.58 22.71
N VAL A 218 -6.58 6.54 23.53
CA VAL A 218 -7.67 5.89 24.27
C VAL A 218 -8.35 6.85 25.23
N GLU A 219 -7.59 7.64 25.99
CA GLU A 219 -8.15 8.64 26.91
C GLU A 219 -9.01 9.68 26.19
N ARG A 220 -8.58 10.15 25.01
CA ARG A 220 -9.37 11.09 24.18
C ARG A 220 -10.66 10.44 23.70
N TRP A 221 -10.57 9.23 23.17
CA TRP A 221 -11.72 8.45 22.70
C TRP A 221 -12.75 8.21 23.81
N GLN A 222 -12.30 7.76 24.99
CA GLN A 222 -13.19 7.48 26.13
C GLN A 222 -13.98 8.71 26.55
N ARG A 223 -13.31 9.87 26.62
CA ARG A 223 -13.94 11.16 26.95
C ARG A 223 -14.99 11.56 25.91
N ALA A 224 -14.63 11.51 24.62
CA ALA A 224 -15.55 11.86 23.55
C ALA A 224 -16.78 10.91 23.51
N ALA A 225 -16.56 9.61 23.73
CA ALA A 225 -17.64 8.62 23.78
C ALA A 225 -18.55 8.79 25.00
N GLU A 226 -18.04 9.26 26.14
CA GLU A 226 -18.85 9.62 27.30
C GLU A 226 -19.74 10.85 27.01
N GLU A 227 -19.16 11.91 26.44
CA GLU A 227 -19.90 13.10 26.04
C GLU A 227 -21.02 12.81 25.03
N GLU A 228 -20.81 11.88 24.09
CA GLU A 228 -21.87 11.41 23.17
C GLU A 228 -22.99 10.67 23.89
N ARG A 229 -22.67 9.79 24.85
CA ARG A 229 -23.67 9.07 25.65
C ARG A 229 -24.50 10.01 26.52
N GLU A 230 -23.87 11.01 27.13
CA GLU A 230 -24.56 12.05 27.89
C GLU A 230 -25.51 12.85 27.01
N ARG A 231 -25.05 13.27 25.82
CA ARG A 231 -25.88 13.98 24.83
C ARG A 231 -27.09 13.15 24.37
N ALA A 232 -26.93 11.84 24.22
CA ALA A 232 -28.00 10.94 23.79
C ALA A 232 -29.04 10.63 24.87
N THR A 233 -28.69 10.76 26.15
CA THR A 233 -29.58 10.43 27.29
C THR A 233 -30.15 11.65 28.00
N GLY A 234 -29.55 12.82 27.81
CA GLY A 234 -29.91 14.08 28.49
C GLY A 234 -30.86 15.02 27.74
N GLY A 235 -31.54 14.56 26.68
CA GLY A 235 -32.53 15.33 25.91
C GLY A 235 -33.93 14.74 26.00
#